data_AF-A0A399QLN3-F1
#
_entry.id   AF-A0A399QLN3-F1
#
_cell.length_a   1.000
_cell.length_b   1.000
_cell.length_c   1.000
_cell.angle_alpha   90.00
_cell.angle_beta   90.00
_cell.angle_gamma   90.00
#
_symmetry.space_group_name_H-M   'P 1'
#
loop_
_entity.id
_entity.type
_entity.pdbx_description
1 polymer ?
#
loop_
_entity_poly.entity_id
_entity_poly.type
_entity_poly.pdbx_seq_one_letter_code
_entity_poly.pdbx_strand_id
1 'polypeptide(L)'
;MTDASSPRPLHVLWDVDGTLLLNGPRAGGMYHRAIELAAGEELEDRTVHAHGKTDGQIIWETLDLYGLPASLHAAVREQLEGMSRVEHYGAGRREVPVGVPRLVADVAA
;
A
#
# COMPACT_ATOMS: atom_id res chain seq x y z
N MET A 1 -44.04 -17.52 22.13
CA MET A 1 -43.54 -16.23 21.63
C MET A 1 -42.04 -16.35 21.48
N THR A 2 -41.58 -16.55 20.25
CA THR A 2 -40.16 -16.60 19.91
C THR A 2 -39.58 -15.19 19.99
N ASP A 3 -38.63 -15.01 20.91
CA ASP A 3 -37.84 -13.80 21.05
C ASP A 3 -37.00 -13.64 19.77
N ALA A 4 -37.38 -12.68 18.92
CA ALA A 4 -36.63 -12.42 17.71
C ALA A 4 -35.32 -11.74 18.12
N SER A 5 -34.22 -12.48 18.04
CA SER A 5 -32.87 -11.96 18.32
C SER A 5 -32.65 -10.67 17.54
N SER A 6 -32.39 -9.56 18.24
CA SER A 6 -32.02 -8.30 17.61
C SER A 6 -30.84 -8.52 16.64
N PRO A 7 -30.87 -7.91 15.44
CA PRO A 7 -29.78 -8.07 14.48
C PRO A 7 -28.48 -7.52 15.08
N ARG A 8 -27.40 -8.31 14.99
CA ARG A 8 -26.07 -7.85 15.40
C ARG A 8 -25.56 -6.82 14.39
N PRO A 9 -24.82 -5.79 14.83
CA PRO A 9 -24.20 -4.84 13.92
C PRO A 9 -23.24 -5.55 12.96
N LEU A 10 -23.39 -5.33 11.66
CA LEU A 10 -22.46 -5.81 10.64
C LEU A 10 -21.22 -4.90 10.62
N HIS A 11 -20.04 -5.51 10.76
CA HIS A 11 -18.77 -4.82 10.60
C HIS A 11 -18.06 -5.38 9.37
N VAL A 12 -17.72 -4.50 8.43
CA VAL A 12 -16.97 -4.85 7.21
C VAL A 12 -15.66 -4.08 7.20
N LEU A 13 -14.55 -4.81 7.09
CA LEU A 13 -13.22 -4.24 6.91
C LEU A 13 -12.80 -4.42 5.46
N TRP A 14 -12.48 -3.31 4.80
CA TRP A 14 -12.04 -3.32 3.42
C TRP A 14 -10.54 -3.09 3.35
N ASP A 15 -9.85 -3.97 2.64
CA ASP A 15 -8.54 -3.65 2.11
C ASP A 15 -8.65 -2.56 1.03
N VAL A 16 -7.56 -1.86 0.72
CA VAL A 16 -7.54 -0.75 -0.25
C VAL A 16 -6.93 -1.19 -1.58
N ASP A 17 -5.69 -1.66 -1.57
CA ASP A 17 -4.89 -1.84 -2.79
C ASP A 17 -5.20 -3.15 -3.51
N GLY A 18 -5.77 -3.04 -4.72
CA GLY A 18 -6.31 -4.16 -5.47
C GLY A 18 -7.74 -4.54 -5.05
N THR A 19 -8.27 -3.91 -3.99
CA THR A 19 -9.63 -4.14 -3.49
C THR A 19 -10.56 -2.96 -3.80
N LEU A 20 -10.30 -1.77 -3.24
CA LEU A 20 -11.07 -0.55 -3.49
C LEU A 20 -10.47 0.33 -4.58
N LEU A 21 -9.16 0.19 -4.82
CA LEU A 21 -8.41 0.97 -5.80
C LEU A 21 -7.45 0.05 -6.55
N LEU A 22 -7.36 0.23 -7.87
CA LEU A 22 -6.30 -0.34 -8.67
C LEU A 22 -5.08 0.57 -8.62
N ASN A 23 -3.95 -0.02 -8.28
CA ASN A 23 -2.67 0.67 -8.26
C ASN A 23 -2.25 1.11 -9.66
N GLY A 24 -1.61 2.29 -9.72
CA GLY A 24 -0.97 2.74 -10.96
C GLY A 24 0.21 1.83 -11.34
N PRO A 25 0.58 1.78 -12.64
CA PRO A 25 1.63 0.88 -13.13
C PRO A 25 3.02 1.14 -12.54
N ARG A 26 3.22 2.29 -11.89
CA ARG A 26 4.48 2.70 -11.26
C ARG A 26 4.59 2.35 -9.77
N ALA A 27 3.53 1.83 -9.15
CA ALA A 27 3.49 1.61 -7.70
C ALA A 27 4.60 0.66 -7.20
N GLY A 28 4.96 -0.36 -7.98
CA GLY A 28 6.00 -1.33 -7.59
C GLY A 28 7.42 -0.77 -7.54
N GLY A 29 7.75 0.20 -8.40
CA GLY A 29 9.11 0.76 -8.50
C GLY A 29 9.47 1.77 -7.41
N MET A 30 8.47 2.29 -6.68
CA MET A 30 8.69 3.37 -5.71
C MET A 30 9.49 2.89 -4.49
N TYR A 31 9.28 1.66 -4.04
CA TYR A 31 10.02 1.07 -2.92
C TYR A 31 11.51 0.92 -3.22
N HIS A 32 11.85 0.34 -4.37
CA HIS A 32 13.23 0.21 -4.80
C HIS A 32 13.91 1.58 -4.86
N ARG A 33 13.27 2.57 -5.49
CA ARG A 33 13.83 3.93 -5.59
C ARG A 33 14.02 4.62 -4.24
N ALA A 34 13.10 4.43 -3.30
CA ALA A 34 13.22 5.00 -1.96
C ALA A 34 14.45 4.46 -1.23
N ILE A 35 14.75 3.18 -1.43
CA ILE A 35 15.86 2.50 -0.79
C ILE A 35 17.18 2.97 -1.36
N GLU A 36 17.30 3.10 -2.68
CA GLU A 36 18.49 3.70 -3.32
C GLU A 36 18.76 5.12 -2.78
N LEU A 37 17.72 5.95 -2.70
CA LEU A 37 17.84 7.32 -2.21
C LEU A 37 18.26 7.38 -0.73
N ALA A 38 17.76 6.45 0.10
CA ALA A 38 18.13 6.38 1.51
C ALA A 38 19.52 5.78 1.73
N ALA A 39 19.93 4.79 0.91
CA ALA A 39 21.25 4.16 0.98
C ALA A 39 22.34 5.04 0.37
N GLY A 40 21.98 5.94 -0.56
CA GLY A 40 22.91 6.80 -1.27
C GLY A 40 23.69 6.10 -2.40
N GLU A 41 23.22 4.93 -2.84
CA GLU A 41 23.82 4.13 -3.90
C GLU A 41 22.74 3.52 -4.81
N GLU A 42 23.10 3.27 -6.07
CA GLU A 42 22.25 2.51 -6.99
C GLU A 42 22.30 1.02 -6.64
N LEU A 43 21.16 0.35 -6.70
CA LEU A 43 21.04 -1.06 -6.33
C LEU A 43 20.53 -1.86 -7.53
N GLU A 44 20.96 -3.12 -7.64
CA GLU A 44 20.32 -4.04 -8.57
C GLU A 44 18.85 -4.23 -8.17
N ASP A 45 17.92 -4.18 -9.11
CA ASP A 45 16.50 -4.41 -8.80
C ASP A 45 16.28 -5.87 -8.36
N ARG A 46 16.03 -6.04 -7.06
CA ARG A 46 15.66 -7.30 -6.43
C ARG A 46 14.22 -7.15 -5.97
N THR A 47 13.31 -7.63 -6.80
CA THR A 47 11.87 -7.42 -6.60
C THR A 47 11.40 -8.12 -5.32
N VAL A 48 10.92 -7.34 -4.34
CA VAL A 48 10.21 -7.87 -3.17
C VAL A 48 8.71 -7.89 -3.45
N HIS A 49 8.04 -8.99 -3.14
CA HIS A 49 6.59 -9.07 -3.24
C HIS A 49 5.93 -8.14 -2.24
N ALA A 50 5.30 -7.06 -2.72
CA ALA A 50 4.68 -6.02 -1.90
C ALA A 50 3.19 -6.28 -1.58
N HIS A 51 2.50 -7.09 -2.37
CA HIS A 51 1.04 -7.25 -2.24
C HIS A 51 0.63 -7.82 -0.89
N GLY A 52 -0.34 -7.17 -0.23
CA GLY A 52 -0.88 -7.57 1.08
C GLY A 52 0.05 -7.29 2.28
N LYS A 53 1.17 -6.59 2.06
CA LYS A 53 2.12 -6.22 3.12
C LYS A 53 1.98 -4.75 3.48
N THR A 54 2.33 -4.44 4.73
CA THR A 54 2.48 -3.04 5.15
C THR A 54 3.77 -2.44 4.56
N ASP A 55 3.79 -1.13 4.33
CA ASP A 55 5.01 -0.42 3.88
C ASP A 55 6.20 -0.74 4.80
N GLY A 56 5.96 -0.77 6.12
CA GLY A 56 7.01 -1.07 7.10
C GLY A 56 7.62 -2.45 6.92
N GLN A 57 6.80 -3.45 6.61
CA GLN A 57 7.25 -4.82 6.32
C GLN A 57 8.00 -4.88 4.98
N ILE A 58 7.49 -4.23 3.93
CA ILE A 58 8.15 -4.19 2.62
C ILE A 58 9.55 -3.58 2.74
N ILE A 59 9.67 -2.43 3.42
CA ILE A 59 10.96 -1.77 3.66
C ILE A 59 11.90 -2.70 4.44
N TRP A 60 11.42 -3.31 5.52
CA TRP A 60 12.25 -4.19 6.35
C TRP A 60 12.79 -5.40 5.56
N GLU A 61 11.91 -6.11 4.85
CA GLU A 61 12.30 -7.27 4.02
C GLU A 61 13.26 -6.88 2.90
N THR A 62 13.08 -5.69 2.33
CA THR A 62 13.94 -5.22 1.23
C THR A 62 15.32 -4.80 1.74
N LEU A 63 15.40 -4.12 2.89
CA LEU A 63 16.69 -3.83 3.54
C LEU A 63 17.45 -5.12 3.88
N ASP A 64 16.75 -6.13 4.42
CA ASP A 64 17.33 -7.45 4.71
C ASP A 64 17.86 -8.14 3.42
N LEU A 65 17.08 -8.10 2.34
CA LEU A 65 17.47 -8.66 1.04
C LEU A 65 18.74 -8.03 0.44
N TYR A 66 18.97 -6.74 0.70
CA TYR A 66 20.18 -6.04 0.26
C TYR A 66 21.32 -6.08 1.29
N GLY A 67 21.09 -6.62 2.50
CA GLY A 67 22.07 -6.57 3.59
C GLY A 67 22.31 -5.16 4.14
N LEU A 68 21.34 -4.27 3.98
CA LEU A 68 21.40 -2.88 4.42
C LEU A 68 21.00 -2.74 5.89
N PRO A 69 21.54 -1.73 6.61
CA PRO A 69 21.26 -1.57 8.03
C PRO A 69 19.81 -1.14 8.27
N ALA A 70 19.16 -1.77 9.26
CA ALA A 70 17.78 -1.46 9.66
C ALA A 70 17.59 0.00 10.11
N SER A 71 18.65 0.71 10.47
CA SER A 71 18.61 2.15 10.80
C SER A 71 18.16 3.01 9.62
N LEU A 72 18.25 2.53 8.38
CA LEU A 72 17.76 3.24 7.19
C LEU A 72 16.24 3.26 7.08
N HIS A 73 15.51 2.45 7.85
CA HIS A 73 14.05 2.31 7.74
C HIS A 73 13.32 3.66 7.79
N ALA A 74 13.69 4.54 8.72
CA ALA A 74 13.10 5.87 8.85
C ALA A 74 13.36 6.76 7.62
N ALA A 75 14.58 6.73 7.09
CA ALA A 75 14.94 7.49 5.90
C ALA A 75 14.20 6.98 4.65
N VAL A 76 14.07 5.65 4.48
CA VAL A 76 13.29 5.06 3.38
C VAL A 76 11.83 5.48 3.45
N ARG A 77 11.23 5.47 4.66
CA ARG A 77 9.85 5.93 4.86
C ARG A 77 9.66 7.39 4.46
N GLU A 78 10.60 8.27 4.80
CA GLU A 78 10.55 9.68 4.41
C GLU A 78 10.61 9.85 2.89
N GLN A 79 11.48 9.11 2.20
CA GLN A 79 11.55 9.11 0.73
C GLN A 79 10.25 8.62 0.10
N LEU A 80 9.66 7.54 0.62
CA LEU A 80 8.38 7.00 0.17
C LEU A 80 7.24 8.00 0.35
N GLU A 81 7.19 8.70 1.48
CA GLU A 81 6.16 9.72 1.73
C GLU A 81 6.29 10.87 0.74
N GLY A 82 7.53 11.34 0.49
CA GLY A 82 7.80 12.39 -0.49
C GLY A 82 7.34 12.00 -1.90
N MET A 83 7.71 10.81 -2.36
CA MET A 83 7.30 10.30 -3.69
C MET A 83 5.79 10.04 -3.78
N SER A 84 5.19 9.50 -2.72
CA SER A 84 3.74 9.24 -2.65
C SER A 84 2.93 10.52 -2.79
N ARG A 85 3.37 11.63 -2.19
CA ARG A 85 2.74 12.94 -2.36
C ARG A 85 2.81 13.42 -3.81
N VAL A 86 3.98 13.29 -4.45
CA VAL A 86 4.15 13.70 -5.86
C VAL A 86 3.25 12.89 -6.79
N GLU A 87 3.19 11.57 -6.62
CA GLU A 87 2.30 10.71 -7.43
C GLU A 87 0.82 10.99 -7.15
N HIS A 88 0.44 11.22 -5.89
CA HIS A 88 -0.95 11.49 -5.50
C HIS A 88 -1.49 12.81 -6.06
N TYR A 89 -0.66 13.87 -6.10
CA TYR A 89 -1.03 15.18 -6.65
C TYR A 89 -0.68 15.35 -8.13
N GLY A 90 0.02 14.37 -8.72
CA GLY A 90 0.43 14.35 -10.13
C GLY A 90 -0.54 13.59 -11.03
N ALA A 91 -0.08 13.18 -12.22
CA ALA A 91 -0.86 12.39 -13.18
C ALA A 91 -0.99 10.90 -12.79
N GLY A 92 -0.59 10.52 -11.56
CA GLY A 92 -0.64 9.17 -11.02
C GLY A 92 -2.09 8.71 -10.80
N ARG A 93 -2.77 8.35 -11.89
CA ARG A 93 -4.15 7.88 -11.84
C ARG A 93 -4.23 6.52 -11.17
N ARG A 94 -4.77 6.50 -9.96
CA ARG A 94 -5.42 5.32 -9.39
C ARG A 94 -6.79 5.17 -10.03
N GLU A 95 -7.20 3.94 -10.30
CA GLU A 95 -8.50 3.66 -10.90
C GLU A 95 -9.40 2.97 -9.90
N VAL A 96 -10.67 3.33 -9.87
CA VAL A 96 -11.66 2.63 -9.05
C VAL A 96 -12.15 1.41 -9.85
N PRO A 97 -12.06 0.18 -9.31
CA PRO A 97 -12.58 -1.00 -10.00
C PRO A 97 -14.09 -0.87 -10.27
N VAL A 98 -14.54 -1.46 -11.38
CA VAL A 98 -15.96 -1.50 -11.74
C VAL A 98 -16.76 -2.16 -10.61
N GLY A 99 -17.87 -1.52 -10.20
CA GLY A 99 -18.77 -2.05 -9.18
C GLY A 99 -18.44 -1.68 -7.74
N VAL A 100 -17.20 -1.25 -7.43
CA VAL A 100 -16.80 -0.84 -6.08
C VAL A 100 -17.66 0.31 -5.52
N PRO A 101 -17.97 1.39 -6.26
CA PRO A 101 -18.80 2.47 -5.72
C PRO A 101 -20.21 2.00 -5.32
N ARG A 102 -20.80 1.10 -6.12
CA ARG A 102 -22.13 0.53 -5.83
C ARG A 102 -22.07 -0.40 -4.61
N LEU A 103 -21.07 -1.28 -4.56
CA LEU A 103 -20.86 -2.19 -3.43
C LEU A 103 -20.72 -1.43 -2.11
N VAL A 104 -19.91 -0.37 -2.09
CA VAL A 104 -19.72 0.46 -0.89
C VAL A 104 -21.03 1.15 -0.49
N ALA A 105 -21.81 1.65 -1.46
CA ALA A 105 -23.12 2.25 -1.19
C ALA A 105 -24.13 1.24 -0.62
N ASP A 106 -24.17 0.02 -1.17
CA ASP A 106 -25.09 -1.04 -0.75
C ASP A 106 -24.79 -1.53 0.69
N VAL A 107 -23.52 -1.53 1.10
CA VAL A 107 -23.09 -1.96 2.45
C VAL A 107 -23.21 -0.84 3.49
N ALA A 108 -23.21 0.42 3.06
CA ALA A 108 -23.34 1.59 3.94
C ALA A 108 -24.80 1.97 4.25
N ALA A 109 -25.78 1.36 3.57
CA ALA A 109 -27.21 1.58 3.73
C ALA A 109 -27.82 0.73 4.86
#